data_AF-A0A233SBA0-F1
#
_entry.id   AF-A0A233SBA0-F1
#
_cell.length_a   1.000
_cell.length_b   1.000
_cell.length_c   1.000
_cell.angle_alpha   90.00
_cell.angle_beta   90.00
_cell.angle_gamma   90.00
#
_symmetry.space_group_name_H-M   'P 1'
#
loop_
_entity.id
_entity.type
_entity.pdbx_description
1 polymer ?
#
loop_
_entity_poly.entity_id
_entity_poly.type
_entity_poly.pdbx_seq_one_letter_code
_entity_poly.pdbx_strand_id
1 'polypeptide(L)'
;MNSSAHRKELGHFLKAHRAELGPRTVGPPETDRRRRVAGLRRDEVAVLATISTNYYTRLEQGRTPPPRNYDGLRFLSSWAAAQQGG
;
A
#
# COMPACT_ATOMS: atom_id res chain seq x y z
N MET A 1 -17.02 16.27 -8.69
CA MET A 1 -16.88 15.24 -7.62
C MET A 1 -15.56 15.40 -6.89
N ASN A 2 -15.54 15.04 -5.61
CA ASN A 2 -14.53 15.36 -4.60
C ASN A 2 -13.24 14.52 -4.74
N SER A 3 -12.60 14.51 -5.92
CA SER A 3 -11.50 13.61 -6.25
C SER A 3 -10.27 13.77 -5.35
N SER A 4 -10.09 14.93 -4.73
CA SER A 4 -9.04 15.15 -3.71
C SER A 4 -9.38 14.51 -2.37
N ALA A 5 -10.64 14.57 -1.92
CA ALA A 5 -11.09 13.90 -0.71
C ALA A 5 -10.96 12.37 -0.83
N HIS A 6 -11.41 11.81 -1.95
CA HIS A 6 -11.26 10.37 -2.23
C HIS A 6 -9.79 9.94 -2.26
N ARG A 7 -8.89 10.76 -2.81
CA ARG A 7 -7.45 10.46 -2.78
C ARG A 7 -6.86 10.52 -1.38
N LYS A 8 -7.32 11.44 -0.53
CA LYS A 8 -6.88 11.50 0.88
C LYS A 8 -7.36 10.27 1.64
N GLU A 9 -8.62 9.90 1.47
CA GLU A 9 -9.21 8.70 2.07
C GLU A 9 -8.44 7.44 1.65
N LEU A 10 -8.17 7.26 0.36
CA LEU A 10 -7.31 6.19 -0.14
C LEU A 10 -5.91 6.23 0.51
N GLY A 11 -5.31 7.41 0.64
CA GLY A 11 -4.02 7.56 1.29
C GLY A 11 -4.02 7.14 2.76
N HIS A 12 -5.07 7.51 3.51
CA HIS A 12 -5.27 7.09 4.89
C HIS A 12 -5.45 5.58 5.00
N PHE A 13 -6.28 4.99 4.12
CA PHE A 13 -6.49 3.56 4.04
C PHE A 13 -5.18 2.80 3.80
N LEU A 14 -4.41 3.20 2.79
CA LEU A 14 -3.12 2.57 2.47
C LEU A 14 -2.13 2.63 3.65
N LYS A 15 -2.10 3.77 4.36
CA LYS A 15 -1.22 3.97 5.52
C LYS A 15 -1.62 3.08 6.70
N ALA A 16 -2.92 2.97 7.00
CA ALA A 16 -3.45 2.13 8.08
C ALA A 16 -3.18 0.65 7.78
N HIS A 17 -3.56 0.18 6.59
CA HIS A 17 -3.41 -1.22 6.19
C HIS A 17 -1.94 -1.66 6.15
N ARG A 18 -1.04 -0.80 5.68
CA ARG A 18 0.41 -1.05 5.74
C ARG A 18 0.93 -1.22 7.18
N ALA A 19 0.36 -0.50 8.14
CA ALA A 19 0.79 -0.56 9.54
C ALA A 19 0.31 -1.83 10.24
N GLU A 20 -0.83 -2.37 9.82
CA GLU A 20 -1.46 -3.56 10.39
C GLU A 20 -0.87 -4.87 9.84
N LEU A 21 -0.41 -4.87 8.59
CA LEU A 21 0.14 -6.10 8.01
C LEU A 21 1.55 -6.41 8.45
N GLY A 22 1.69 -7.60 9.03
CA GLY A 22 2.97 -8.20 9.31
C GLY A 22 3.73 -8.56 8.03
N PRO A 23 5.07 -8.41 8.00
CA PRO A 23 5.90 -8.83 6.87
C PRO A 23 5.80 -10.33 6.56
N ARG A 24 5.44 -11.15 7.55
CA ARG A 24 5.26 -12.59 7.38
C ARG A 24 3.97 -12.96 6.64
N THR A 25 2.97 -12.09 6.65
CA THR A 25 1.63 -12.37 6.13
C THR A 25 1.54 -12.23 4.61
N VAL A 26 2.52 -11.56 3.98
CA VAL A 26 2.51 -11.21 2.54
C VAL A 26 3.62 -11.88 1.72
N GLY A 27 4.43 -12.75 2.32
CA GLY A 27 5.65 -13.29 1.69
C GLY A 27 6.83 -12.28 1.71
N PRO A 28 8.08 -12.69 1.40
CA PRO A 28 9.27 -11.89 1.75
C PRO A 28 9.36 -10.60 0.92
N PRO A 29 9.77 -9.48 1.55
CA PRO A 29 11.19 -9.17 1.63
C PRO A 29 11.64 -9.02 3.09
N GLU A 30 12.26 -10.06 3.63
CA GLU A 30 13.01 -9.96 4.88
C GLU A 30 14.34 -9.28 4.55
N THR A 31 14.28 -7.95 4.48
CA THR A 31 15.48 -7.12 4.37
C THR A 31 16.26 -7.23 5.68
N ASP A 32 17.56 -7.51 5.58
CA ASP A 32 18.53 -7.69 6.69
C ASP A 32 18.73 -6.42 7.55
N ARG A 33 17.85 -5.43 7.39
CA ARG A 33 17.88 -4.15 8.08
C ARG A 33 16.97 -4.18 9.31
N ARG A 34 17.50 -3.70 10.44
CA ARG A 34 16.75 -3.46 11.68
C ARG A 34 15.40 -2.78 11.39
N ARG A 35 14.31 -3.43 11.80
CA ARG A 35 12.94 -2.96 11.56
C ARG A 35 12.56 -1.85 12.55
N ARG A 36 12.00 -0.75 12.01
CA ARG A 36 11.56 0.43 12.77
C ARG A 36 10.04 0.61 12.81
N VAL A 37 9.31 -0.22 12.06
CA VAL A 37 7.84 -0.17 11.93
C VAL A 37 7.29 -1.56 12.21
N ALA A 38 6.17 -1.67 12.92
CA ALA A 38 5.58 -2.97 13.26
C ALA A 38 5.06 -3.72 12.01
N GLY A 39 4.42 -2.98 11.09
CA GLY A 39 3.94 -3.53 9.83
C GLY A 39 4.93 -3.44 8.67
N LEU A 40 4.39 -3.40 7.45
CA LEU A 40 5.15 -3.26 6.22
C LEU A 40 5.78 -1.88 6.08
N ARG A 41 6.95 -1.83 5.42
CA ARG A 41 7.59 -0.61 4.98
C ARG A 41 7.03 -0.18 3.62
N ARG A 42 7.23 1.07 3.24
CA ARG A 42 6.75 1.61 1.96
C ARG A 42 7.37 0.93 0.75
N ASP A 43 8.66 0.61 0.84
CA ASP A 43 9.41 -0.12 -0.18
C ASP A 43 8.94 -1.56 -0.31
N GLU A 44 8.62 -2.23 0.80
CA GLU A 44 8.04 -3.58 0.78
C GLU A 44 6.70 -3.59 0.04
N VAL A 45 5.79 -2.67 0.37
CA VAL A 45 4.50 -2.54 -0.34
C VAL A 45 4.71 -2.16 -1.80
N ALA A 46 5.66 -1.28 -2.10
CA ALA A 46 5.95 -0.86 -3.46
C ALA A 46 6.47 -2.02 -4.33
N VAL A 47 7.31 -2.89 -3.77
CA VAL A 47 7.77 -4.13 -4.43
C VAL A 47 6.59 -5.05 -4.71
N LEU A 48 5.74 -5.32 -3.69
CA LEU A 48 4.57 -6.18 -3.84
C LEU A 48 3.57 -5.66 -4.88
N ALA A 49 3.43 -4.35 -4.98
CA ALA A 49 2.55 -3.69 -5.94
C ALA A 49 3.22 -3.37 -7.29
N THR A 50 4.48 -3.77 -7.50
CA THR A 50 5.26 -3.49 -8.73
C THR A 50 5.25 -2.00 -9.11
N ILE A 51 5.40 -1.12 -8.12
CA ILE A 51 5.46 0.34 -8.30
C ILE A 51 6.71 0.89 -7.61
N SER A 52 7.05 2.15 -7.91
CA SER A 52 8.12 2.81 -7.16
C SER A 52 7.68 3.20 -5.75
N THR A 53 8.61 3.14 -4.79
CA THR A 53 8.38 3.60 -3.40
C THR A 53 7.92 5.06 -3.33
N ASN A 54 8.42 5.91 -4.23
CA ASN A 54 8.00 7.32 -4.32
C ASN A 54 6.54 7.42 -4.78
N TYR A 55 6.14 6.62 -5.77
CA TYR A 55 4.75 6.57 -6.21
C TYR A 55 3.81 6.13 -5.09
N TYR A 56 4.16 5.05 -4.36
CA TYR A 56 3.41 4.61 -3.18
C TYR A 56 3.34 5.70 -2.09
N THR A 57 4.44 6.41 -1.85
CA THR A 57 4.47 7.54 -0.89
C THR A 57 3.51 8.66 -1.31
N ARG A 58 3.46 8.99 -2.59
CA ARG A 58 2.52 10.00 -3.12
C ARG A 58 1.07 9.54 -3.07
N LEU A 59 0.82 8.24 -3.20
CA LEU A 59 -0.50 7.64 -2.99
C LEU A 59 -0.94 7.77 -1.53
N GLU A 60 -0.09 7.40 -0.56
CA GLU A 60 -0.37 7.61 0.88
C GLU A 60 -0.66 9.08 1.21
N GLN A 61 -0.03 10.02 0.50
CA GLN A 61 -0.25 11.47 0.68
C GLN A 61 -1.47 12.01 -0.06
N GLY A 62 -2.17 11.21 -0.88
CA GLY A 62 -3.28 11.64 -1.72
C GLY A 62 -2.88 12.63 -2.84
N ARG A 63 -1.59 12.69 -3.18
CA ARG A 63 -1.00 13.63 -4.14
C ARG A 63 -0.94 13.09 -5.57
N THR A 64 -1.19 11.80 -5.76
CA THR A 64 -1.26 11.18 -7.08
C THR A 64 -2.52 10.31 -7.16
N PRO A 65 -3.19 10.22 -8.32
CA PRO A 65 -4.28 9.27 -8.50
C PRO A 65 -3.73 7.83 -8.45
N PRO A 66 -4.57 6.84 -8.10
CA PRO A 66 -4.21 5.44 -8.25
C PRO A 66 -3.82 5.14 -9.70
N PRO A 67 -2.98 4.10 -9.93
CA PRO A 67 -2.66 3.66 -11.28
C PRO A 67 -3.96 3.32 -12.01
N ARG A 68 -4.01 3.49 -13.34
CA ARG A 68 -5.21 3.17 -14.14
C ARG A 68 -5.11 1.81 -14.84
N ASN A 69 -3.92 1.22 -14.82
CA ASN A 69 -3.51 0.02 -15.53
C ASN A 69 -2.24 -0.53 -14.82
N TYR A 70 -1.94 -1.84 -14.98
CA TYR A 70 -0.94 -2.70 -14.30
C TYR A 70 -1.50 -3.66 -13.22
N ASP A 71 -0.91 -4.87 -13.15
CA ASP A 71 -1.18 -5.95 -12.16
C ASP A 71 -1.15 -5.47 -10.70
N GLY A 72 -0.42 -4.38 -10.40
CA GLY A 72 -0.37 -3.78 -9.07
C GLY A 72 -1.73 -3.28 -8.54
N LEU A 73 -2.65 -2.85 -9.41
CA LEU A 73 -4.02 -2.53 -8.98
C LEU A 73 -4.80 -3.77 -8.57
N ARG A 74 -4.63 -4.90 -9.27
CA ARG A 74 -5.25 -6.18 -8.89
C ARG A 74 -4.73 -6.65 -7.55
N PHE A 75 -3.44 -6.48 -7.29
CA PHE A 75 -2.88 -6.76 -5.97
C PHE A 75 -3.51 -5.86 -4.91
N LEU A 76 -3.46 -4.53 -5.06
CA LEU A 76 -4.03 -3.60 -4.09
C LEU A 76 -5.55 -3.75 -3.91
N SER A 77 -6.30 -4.08 -4.97
CA SER A 77 -7.75 -4.29 -4.92
C SER A 77 -8.12 -5.66 -4.34
N SER A 78 -7.42 -6.74 -4.70
CA SER A 78 -7.56 -8.06 -4.08
C SER A 78 -7.17 -8.01 -2.60
N TRP A 79 -6.20 -7.18 -2.25
CA TRP A 79 -5.70 -6.97 -0.90
C TRP A 79 -6.64 -6.11 -0.04
N ALA A 80 -7.30 -5.13 -0.65
CA ALA A 80 -8.39 -4.40 -0.02
C ALA A 80 -9.69 -5.23 0.09
N ALA A 81 -9.97 -6.11 -0.86
CA ALA A 81 -11.13 -7.00 -0.84
C ALA A 81 -10.98 -8.15 0.17
N ALA A 82 -9.78 -8.73 0.31
CA ALA A 82 -9.48 -9.80 1.26
C ALA A 82 -9.66 -9.41 2.74
N GLN A 83 -9.64 -8.11 3.06
CA GLN A 83 -9.83 -7.59 4.41
C GLN A 83 -11.27 -7.10 4.68
N GLN A 84 -12.12 -6.99 3.65
CA GLN A 84 -13.54 -6.59 3.79
C GLN A 84 -14.49 -7.77 4.03
N GLY A 85 -13.96 -9.00 4.13
CA GLY A 85 -14.69 -10.18 4.56
C GLY A 85 -14.39 -10.50 6.02
N GLY A 86 -15.08 -9.80 6.94
CA GLY A 86 -15.03 -10.00 8.39
C GLY A 86 -16.07 -9.14 9.07
#